data_AF-V9L9D7-F1
#
_entry.id   AF-V9L9D7-F1
#
_cell.length_a   1.000
_cell.length_b   1.000
_cell.length_c   1.000
_cell.angle_alpha   90.00
_cell.angle_beta   90.00
_cell.angle_gamma   90.00
#
_symmetry.space_group_name_H-M   'P 1'
#
loop_
_entity.id
_entity.type
_entity.pdbx_description
1 polymer ?
#
loop_
_entity_poly.entity_id
_entity_poly.type
_entity_poly.pdbx_seq_one_letter_code
_entity_poly.pdbx_strand_id
1 'polypeptide(L)'
;PTDKYTQSHTHKQTHKYIHTYTHGIKVTHRPGPRTPGELISSSGTGGGGELASGGGPLTGALDFKTHADQACRAAEEFVNIYYDTIDKRRRVLTKLYLDTANLVWNGNAVSGNRALADFFEMLPSSDFQVNMLDCQPVHEQATQGQTTVLVVTCGTVKFDGNQQRYFNQNFLLTAQVTPQNTVWKIASDCFRFQDWPS
;
A
#
# COMPACT_ATOMS: atom_id res chain seq x y z
N PRO A 1 -20.03 -10.18 -26.63
CA PRO A 1 -18.78 -10.35 -27.43
C PRO A 1 -17.65 -9.36 -27.08
N THR A 2 -17.97 -8.24 -26.45
CA THR A 2 -17.05 -7.14 -26.10
C THR A 2 -16.22 -7.34 -24.82
N ASP A 3 -16.65 -8.18 -23.87
CA ASP A 3 -15.98 -8.30 -22.55
C ASP A 3 -14.62 -9.00 -22.57
N LYS A 4 -14.44 -10.03 -23.41
CA LYS A 4 -13.18 -10.81 -23.43
C LYS A 4 -12.00 -10.01 -23.99
N TYR A 5 -12.27 -9.09 -24.92
CA TYR A 5 -11.23 -8.29 -25.56
C TYR A 5 -10.70 -7.20 -24.61
N THR A 6 -11.61 -6.53 -23.90
CA THR A 6 -11.27 -5.50 -22.90
C THR A 6 -10.48 -6.09 -21.73
N GLN A 7 -10.91 -7.24 -21.17
CA GLN A 7 -10.16 -7.93 -20.11
C GLN A 7 -8.75 -8.35 -20.55
N SER A 8 -8.61 -8.88 -21.77
CA SER A 8 -7.30 -9.26 -22.33
C SER A 8 -6.38 -8.06 -22.50
N HIS A 9 -6.91 -6.92 -22.94
CA HIS A 9 -6.14 -5.70 -23.13
C HIS A 9 -5.67 -5.11 -21.79
N THR A 10 -6.57 -5.00 -20.82
CA THR A 10 -6.27 -4.51 -19.48
C THR A 10 -5.23 -5.39 -18.79
N HIS A 11 -5.42 -6.73 -18.81
CA HIS A 11 -4.47 -7.68 -18.22
C HIS A 11 -3.06 -7.56 -18.81
N LYS A 12 -2.95 -7.39 -20.14
CA LYS A 12 -1.67 -7.20 -20.83
C LYS A 12 -1.03 -5.85 -20.48
N GLN A 13 -1.82 -4.82 -20.24
CA GLN A 13 -1.34 -3.49 -19.89
C GLN A 13 -0.85 -3.44 -18.44
N THR A 14 -1.57 -4.07 -17.51
CA THR A 14 -1.15 -4.27 -16.12
C THR A 14 0.16 -5.07 -16.04
N HIS A 15 0.26 -6.19 -16.78
CA HIS A 15 1.50 -6.98 -16.83
C HIS A 15 2.70 -6.20 -17.37
N LYS A 16 2.54 -5.45 -18.46
CA LYS A 16 3.62 -4.63 -19.04
C LYS A 16 4.07 -3.50 -18.10
N TYR A 17 3.15 -2.93 -17.33
CA TYR A 17 3.47 -1.85 -16.40
C TYR A 17 4.14 -2.38 -15.13
N ILE A 18 3.64 -3.48 -14.54
CA ILE A 18 4.31 -4.18 -13.44
C ILE A 18 5.74 -4.49 -13.86
N HIS A 19 5.95 -5.08 -15.03
CA HIS A 19 7.29 -5.41 -15.52
C HIS A 19 8.19 -4.18 -15.69
N THR A 20 7.65 -3.06 -16.20
CA THR A 20 8.38 -1.78 -16.32
C THR A 20 8.75 -1.20 -14.95
N TYR A 21 7.88 -1.34 -13.94
CA TYR A 21 8.12 -0.83 -12.59
C TYR A 21 9.08 -1.71 -11.80
N THR A 22 9.01 -3.04 -11.92
CA THR A 22 9.99 -3.95 -11.30
C THR A 22 11.41 -3.68 -11.79
N HIS A 23 11.58 -3.19 -13.02
CA HIS A 23 12.89 -2.78 -13.56
C HIS A 23 13.26 -1.32 -13.24
N GLY A 24 12.31 -0.53 -12.71
CA GLY A 24 12.48 0.89 -12.37
C GLY A 24 12.70 1.17 -10.88
N ILE A 25 12.70 0.16 -10.00
CA ILE A 25 13.01 0.31 -8.57
C ILE A 25 14.50 0.65 -8.42
N LYS A 26 14.83 1.93 -8.58
CA LYS A 26 16.06 2.50 -8.06
C LYS A 26 15.89 2.55 -6.55
N VAL A 27 16.60 1.66 -5.84
CA VAL A 27 16.78 1.74 -4.38
C VAL A 27 17.26 3.17 -4.07
N THR A 28 16.38 3.99 -3.48
CA THR A 28 16.69 5.36 -3.10
C THR A 28 17.56 5.34 -1.84
N HIS A 29 18.88 5.23 -2.02
CA HIS A 29 19.82 5.68 -1.00
C HIS A 29 19.59 7.18 -0.76
N ARG A 30 19.20 7.56 0.47
CA ARG A 30 19.08 8.98 0.86
C ARG A 30 20.38 9.74 0.58
N PRO A 31 20.32 10.93 -0.03
CA PRO A 31 21.33 11.97 0.18
C PRO A 31 20.81 13.00 1.20
N GLY A 32 21.70 13.50 2.06
CA GLY A 32 21.44 14.53 3.06
C GLY A 32 21.02 15.90 2.48
N PRO A 33 20.83 16.92 3.33
CA PRO A 33 20.04 18.10 2.99
C PRO A 33 20.80 19.03 2.02
N ARG A 34 20.11 19.56 1.01
CA ARG A 34 20.56 20.73 0.24
C ARG A 34 19.47 21.81 0.20
N THR A 35 19.95 23.04 0.27
CA THR A 35 19.26 24.32 0.39
C THR A 35 18.47 24.75 -0.86
N PRO A 36 17.55 25.72 -0.75
CA PRO A 36 16.57 26.05 -1.79
C PRO A 36 17.04 27.18 -2.72
N GLY A 37 16.78 27.00 -4.03
CA GLY A 37 16.84 28.07 -5.02
C GLY A 37 17.04 27.54 -6.44
N GLU A 38 15.95 27.44 -7.21
CA GLU A 38 15.87 28.03 -8.57
C GLU A 38 14.49 27.80 -9.19
N LEU A 39 13.79 28.92 -9.41
CA LEU A 39 12.68 29.09 -10.33
C LEU A 39 13.25 29.10 -11.75
N ILE A 40 12.74 28.29 -12.68
CA ILE A 40 12.69 28.67 -14.11
C ILE A 40 11.37 28.19 -14.74
N SER A 41 10.70 29.18 -15.32
CA SER A 41 9.51 29.22 -16.17
C SER A 41 9.73 28.67 -17.57
N SER A 42 8.65 28.26 -18.27
CA SER A 42 8.40 28.74 -19.64
C SER A 42 6.94 28.56 -20.08
N SER A 43 6.44 29.63 -20.69
CA SER A 43 5.14 29.85 -21.30
C SER A 43 5.11 29.46 -22.78
N GLY A 44 3.92 29.13 -23.32
CA GLY A 44 3.71 29.00 -24.77
C GLY A 44 2.25 28.76 -25.20
N THR A 45 1.53 29.87 -25.44
CA THR A 45 0.51 30.17 -26.48
C THR A 45 -0.53 29.14 -26.95
N GLY A 46 -1.79 29.59 -27.01
CA GLY A 46 -2.97 28.82 -27.42
C GLY A 46 -3.46 28.95 -28.87
N GLY A 47 -4.60 28.30 -29.13
CA GLY A 47 -5.40 28.37 -30.36
C GLY A 47 -6.55 27.34 -30.27
N GLY A 48 -7.80 27.78 -30.41
CA GLY A 48 -9.00 26.96 -30.24
C GLY A 48 -9.46 26.23 -31.51
N GLY A 49 -10.38 25.27 -31.31
CA GLY A 49 -11.25 24.74 -32.35
C GLY A 49 -11.34 23.21 -32.43
N GLU A 50 -12.56 22.72 -32.20
CA GLU A 50 -13.19 21.52 -32.80
C GLU A 50 -13.25 20.21 -32.00
N LEU A 51 -14.51 19.80 -31.77
CA LEU A 51 -14.97 18.57 -31.14
C LEU A 51 -14.81 17.40 -32.13
N ALA A 52 -14.03 16.39 -31.75
CA ALA A 52 -14.12 15.06 -32.35
C ALA A 52 -14.03 14.01 -31.25
N SER A 53 -15.15 13.32 -31.04
CA SER A 53 -15.30 12.14 -30.20
C SER A 53 -14.39 11.01 -30.71
N GLY A 54 -13.35 10.70 -29.94
CA GLY A 54 -12.48 9.56 -30.17
C GLY A 54 -11.87 9.11 -28.84
N GLY A 55 -12.54 8.20 -28.14
CA GLY A 55 -12.02 7.58 -26.92
C GLY A 55 -10.82 6.68 -27.24
N GLY A 56 -9.64 7.27 -27.26
CA GLY A 56 -8.37 6.58 -27.48
C GLY A 56 -7.76 5.97 -26.22
N PRO A 57 -6.73 5.11 -26.34
CA PRO A 57 -6.08 4.33 -25.27
C PRO A 57 -5.32 5.15 -24.21
N LEU A 58 -5.40 6.49 -24.29
CA LEU A 58 -4.72 7.41 -23.38
C LEU A 58 -5.46 7.57 -22.04
N THR A 59 -6.79 7.37 -22.01
CA THR A 59 -7.60 7.48 -20.79
C THR A 59 -7.25 6.40 -19.78
N GLY A 60 -7.26 5.12 -20.18
CA GLY A 60 -6.95 4.01 -19.27
C GLY A 60 -5.52 4.01 -18.71
N ALA A 61 -4.56 4.62 -19.41
CA ALA A 61 -3.19 4.77 -18.91
C ALA A 61 -3.08 5.89 -17.85
N LEU A 62 -3.81 6.99 -18.03
CA LEU A 62 -3.91 8.07 -17.05
C LEU A 62 -4.64 7.59 -15.78
N ASP A 63 -5.68 6.78 -15.95
CA ASP A 63 -6.44 6.17 -14.85
C ASP A 63 -5.54 5.23 -14.03
N PHE A 64 -4.78 4.35 -14.70
CA PHE A 64 -3.85 3.45 -14.04
C PHE A 64 -2.76 4.19 -13.25
N LYS A 65 -2.11 5.18 -13.87
CA LYS A 65 -1.09 5.99 -13.19
C LYS A 65 -1.66 6.66 -11.94
N THR A 66 -2.90 7.15 -12.02
CA THR A 66 -3.56 7.79 -10.89
C THR A 66 -3.77 6.81 -9.73
N HIS A 67 -4.22 5.59 -10.00
CA HIS A 67 -4.34 4.55 -8.97
C HIS A 67 -2.99 4.15 -8.37
N ALA A 68 -1.94 4.05 -9.19
CA ALA A 68 -0.59 3.76 -8.70
C ALA A 68 -0.08 4.90 -7.79
N ASP A 69 -0.20 6.16 -8.22
CA ASP A 69 0.23 7.32 -7.42
C ASP A 69 -0.60 7.47 -6.11
N GLN A 70 -1.86 7.05 -6.11
CA GLN A 70 -2.69 6.99 -4.91
C GLN A 70 -2.25 5.87 -3.97
N ALA A 71 -1.95 4.68 -4.52
CA ALA A 71 -1.45 3.54 -3.77
C ALA A 71 -0.14 3.87 -3.04
N CYS A 72 0.82 4.52 -3.72
CA CYS A 72 2.09 4.94 -3.12
C CYS A 72 1.88 5.88 -1.94
N ARG A 73 1.06 6.93 -2.13
CA ARG A 73 0.75 7.89 -1.06
C ARG A 73 0.07 7.23 0.14
N ALA A 74 -0.92 6.38 -0.12
CA ALA A 74 -1.62 5.65 0.92
C ALA A 74 -0.68 4.71 1.69
N ALA A 75 0.19 3.97 1.00
CA ALA A 75 1.11 3.02 1.59
C ALA A 75 2.17 3.72 2.47
N GLU A 76 2.77 4.81 1.99
CA GLU A 76 3.77 5.57 2.75
C GLU A 76 3.18 6.16 4.03
N GLU A 77 2.00 6.78 3.95
CA GLU A 77 1.30 7.32 5.12
C GLU A 77 0.90 6.20 6.09
N PHE A 78 0.32 5.12 5.57
CA PHE A 78 -0.13 3.97 6.35
C PHE A 78 1.02 3.33 7.14
N VAL A 79 2.15 3.04 6.49
CA VAL A 79 3.30 2.38 7.13
C VAL A 79 3.84 3.22 8.29
N ASN A 80 3.97 4.53 8.10
CA ASN A 80 4.40 5.43 9.15
C ASN A 80 3.44 5.40 10.36
N ILE A 81 2.13 5.44 10.10
CA ILE A 81 1.12 5.41 11.16
C ILE A 81 1.10 4.04 11.85
N TYR A 82 1.12 2.95 11.10
CA TYR A 82 1.00 1.59 11.60
C TYR A 82 2.15 1.25 12.54
N TYR A 83 3.40 1.40 12.08
CA TYR A 83 4.56 1.02 12.87
C TYR A 83 4.81 1.96 14.06
N ASP A 84 4.50 3.26 13.95
CA ASP A 84 4.50 4.16 15.12
C ASP A 84 3.43 3.75 16.15
N THR A 85 2.26 3.30 15.68
CA THR A 85 1.14 2.93 16.55
C THR A 85 1.38 1.60 17.26
N ILE A 86 1.88 0.57 16.59
CA ILE A 86 2.15 -0.73 17.23
C ILE A 86 3.26 -0.63 18.29
N ASP A 87 4.23 0.26 18.10
CA ASP A 87 5.34 0.47 19.03
C ASP A 87 4.95 1.36 20.21
N LYS A 88 4.27 2.48 19.96
CA LYS A 88 4.04 3.51 21.00
C LYS A 88 2.62 3.55 21.55
N ARG A 89 1.63 3.10 20.77
CA ARG A 89 0.19 3.34 21.03
C ARG A 89 -0.65 2.08 20.76
N ARG A 90 -0.16 0.92 21.19
CA ARG A 90 -0.73 -0.39 20.83
C ARG A 90 -2.22 -0.56 21.12
N ARG A 91 -2.71 0.02 22.21
CA ARG A 91 -4.14 -0.02 22.60
C ARG A 91 -5.10 0.55 21.55
N VAL A 92 -4.62 1.43 20.66
CA VAL A 92 -5.44 2.02 19.59
C VAL A 92 -5.13 1.44 18.21
N LEU A 93 -4.21 0.47 18.12
CA LEU A 93 -3.80 -0.14 16.86
C LEU A 93 -4.98 -0.77 16.10
N THR A 94 -5.89 -1.42 16.83
CA THR A 94 -7.07 -2.08 16.24
C THR A 94 -8.03 -1.11 15.54
N LYS A 95 -7.93 0.21 15.77
CA LYS A 95 -8.70 1.22 15.03
C LYS A 95 -8.30 1.32 13.55
N LEU A 96 -7.08 0.89 13.22
CA LEU A 96 -6.59 0.82 11.84
C LEU A 96 -7.16 -0.38 11.08
N TYR A 97 -7.76 -1.36 11.78
CA TYR A 97 -8.36 -2.54 11.17
C TYR A 97 -9.84 -2.33 10.88
N LEU A 98 -10.36 -3.04 9.87
CA LEU A 98 -11.80 -3.26 9.73
C LEU A 98 -12.32 -4.16 10.87
N ASP A 99 -13.61 -4.08 11.15
CA ASP A 99 -14.23 -4.90 12.21
C ASP A 99 -14.12 -6.41 11.90
N THR A 100 -14.16 -6.74 10.61
CA THR A 100 -14.06 -8.09 10.05
C THR A 100 -12.65 -8.45 9.57
N ALA A 101 -11.62 -7.68 9.95
CA ALA A 101 -10.27 -7.90 9.47
C ALA A 101 -9.67 -9.23 9.98
N ASN A 102 -8.75 -9.78 9.19
CA ASN A 102 -8.02 -11.00 9.53
C ASN A 102 -6.52 -10.70 9.64
N LEU A 103 -5.88 -11.27 10.66
CA LEU A 103 -4.44 -11.31 10.84
C LEU A 103 -3.95 -12.76 10.76
N VAL A 104 -2.86 -12.99 10.05
CA VAL A 104 -2.09 -14.24 10.11
C VAL A 104 -0.71 -13.92 10.66
N TRP A 105 -0.45 -14.30 11.91
CA TRP A 105 0.81 -14.05 12.59
C TRP A 105 1.63 -15.34 12.68
N ASN A 106 2.68 -15.43 11.87
CA ASN A 106 3.53 -16.61 11.74
C ASN A 106 2.73 -17.91 11.47
N GLY A 107 1.63 -17.80 10.72
CA GLY A 107 0.73 -18.92 10.41
C GLY A 107 -0.45 -19.10 11.39
N ASN A 108 -0.49 -18.36 12.49
CA ASN A 108 -1.63 -18.38 13.41
C ASN A 108 -2.66 -17.33 12.99
N ALA A 109 -3.89 -17.76 12.70
CA ALA A 109 -4.97 -16.87 12.29
C ALA A 109 -5.67 -16.23 13.49
N VAL A 110 -5.94 -14.93 13.40
CA VAL A 110 -6.70 -14.12 14.36
C VAL A 110 -7.71 -13.31 13.57
N SER A 111 -8.99 -13.45 13.89
CA SER A 111 -10.09 -12.88 13.10
C SER A 111 -11.00 -12.01 13.93
N GLY A 112 -11.29 -10.81 13.43
CA GLY A 112 -12.19 -9.85 14.04
C GLY A 112 -11.52 -8.93 15.07
N ASN A 113 -12.05 -7.71 15.18
CA ASN A 113 -11.42 -6.62 15.94
C ASN A 113 -11.14 -6.96 17.41
N ARG A 114 -12.07 -7.66 18.09
CA ARG A 114 -11.90 -8.06 19.48
C ARG A 114 -10.72 -9.02 19.68
N ALA A 115 -10.63 -10.06 18.85
CA ALA A 115 -9.54 -11.02 18.94
C ALA A 115 -8.19 -10.39 18.59
N LEU A 116 -8.19 -9.43 17.65
CA LEU A 116 -7.00 -8.61 17.35
C LEU A 116 -6.56 -7.78 18.56
N ALA A 117 -7.50 -7.16 19.27
CA ALA A 117 -7.18 -6.36 20.46
C ALA A 117 -6.50 -7.22 21.54
N ASP A 118 -7.12 -8.36 21.86
CA ASP A 118 -6.57 -9.31 22.83
C ASP A 118 -5.19 -9.82 22.39
N PHE A 119 -5.02 -10.15 21.10
CA PHE A 119 -3.74 -10.61 20.54
C PHE A 119 -2.63 -9.55 20.65
N PHE A 120 -2.90 -8.30 20.25
CA PHE A 120 -1.90 -7.24 20.30
C PHE A 120 -1.55 -6.86 21.74
N GLU A 121 -2.48 -6.91 22.69
CA GLU A 121 -2.20 -6.70 24.11
C GLU A 121 -1.26 -7.77 24.69
N MET A 122 -1.33 -9.01 24.20
CA MET A 122 -0.44 -10.09 24.61
C MET A 122 0.97 -10.02 24.01
N LEU A 123 1.18 -9.25 22.94
CA LEU A 123 2.51 -9.11 22.35
C LEU A 123 3.44 -8.28 23.25
N PRO A 124 4.73 -8.65 23.37
CA PRO A 124 5.72 -7.81 24.03
C PRO A 124 5.86 -6.43 23.36
N SER A 125 6.38 -5.44 24.08
CA SER A 125 6.77 -4.17 23.47
C SER A 125 7.68 -4.41 22.27
N SER A 126 7.51 -3.62 21.21
CA SER A 126 8.21 -3.79 19.94
C SER A 126 8.95 -2.51 19.55
N ASP A 127 9.97 -2.68 18.73
CA ASP A 127 10.67 -1.61 18.01
C ASP A 127 10.87 -2.09 16.56
N PHE A 128 10.06 -1.57 15.65
CA PHE A 128 10.07 -1.92 14.24
C PHE A 128 10.94 -0.95 13.44
N GLN A 129 11.81 -1.51 12.60
CA GLN A 129 12.58 -0.76 11.60
C GLN A 129 12.25 -1.32 10.21
N VAL A 130 11.50 -0.54 9.43
CA VAL A 130 11.13 -0.89 8.06
C VAL A 130 12.24 -0.46 7.10
N ASN A 131 12.72 -1.40 6.29
CA ASN A 131 13.82 -1.17 5.34
C ASN A 131 13.31 -1.05 3.90
N MET A 132 12.27 -1.82 3.55
CA MET A 132 11.65 -1.77 2.23
C MET A 132 10.13 -1.69 2.34
N LEU A 133 9.56 -0.98 1.37
CA LEU A 133 8.14 -0.79 1.16
C LEU A 133 7.88 -0.93 -0.34
N ASP A 134 6.94 -1.78 -0.70
CA ASP A 134 6.34 -1.86 -2.04
C ASP A 134 4.82 -1.79 -1.92
N CYS A 135 4.15 -1.30 -2.95
CA CYS A 135 2.70 -1.27 -2.97
C CYS A 135 2.13 -1.35 -4.38
N GLN A 136 0.94 -1.93 -4.48
CA GLN A 136 0.26 -2.16 -5.75
C GLN A 136 -1.24 -1.89 -5.61
N PRO A 137 -1.87 -1.11 -6.51
CA PRO A 137 -3.31 -1.03 -6.55
C PRO A 137 -3.89 -2.39 -6.94
N VAL A 138 -4.91 -2.84 -6.21
CA VAL A 138 -5.55 -4.13 -6.51
C VAL A 138 -6.72 -3.91 -7.45
N HIS A 139 -6.85 -4.80 -8.43
CA HIS A 139 -7.90 -4.69 -9.45
C HIS A 139 -9.29 -4.90 -8.83
N GLU A 140 -10.24 -4.04 -9.19
CA GLU A 140 -11.59 -3.98 -8.58
C GLU A 140 -12.38 -5.29 -8.63
N GLN A 141 -12.14 -6.12 -9.65
CA GLN A 141 -12.75 -7.46 -9.76
C GLN A 141 -12.37 -8.39 -8.59
N ALA A 142 -11.16 -8.24 -8.04
CA ALA A 142 -10.71 -9.04 -6.91
C ALA A 142 -11.30 -8.55 -5.58
N THR A 143 -11.85 -7.32 -5.55
CA THR A 143 -12.26 -6.63 -4.32
C THR A 143 -13.70 -6.16 -4.36
N GLN A 144 -14.50 -6.71 -5.28
CA GLN A 144 -15.93 -6.42 -5.41
C GLN A 144 -16.22 -4.92 -5.56
N GLY A 145 -15.36 -4.20 -6.30
CA GLY A 145 -15.49 -2.76 -6.53
C GLY A 145 -14.92 -1.86 -5.44
N GLN A 146 -14.30 -2.42 -4.39
CA GLN A 146 -13.65 -1.62 -3.35
C GLN A 146 -12.24 -1.16 -3.78
N THR A 147 -11.95 0.13 -3.61
CA THR A 147 -10.60 0.67 -3.82
C THR A 147 -9.66 0.11 -2.76
N THR A 148 -8.64 -0.62 -3.21
CA THR A 148 -7.77 -1.42 -2.35
C THR A 148 -6.32 -1.36 -2.79
N VAL A 149 -5.42 -1.47 -1.82
CA VAL A 149 -3.97 -1.40 -2.03
C VAL A 149 -3.33 -2.56 -1.31
N LEU A 150 -2.54 -3.34 -2.04
CA LEU A 150 -1.63 -4.31 -1.46
C LEU A 150 -0.37 -3.56 -1.04
N VAL A 151 0.02 -3.70 0.23
CA VAL A 151 1.26 -3.12 0.77
C VAL A 151 2.14 -4.25 1.26
N VAL A 152 3.41 -4.24 0.86
CA VAL A 152 4.40 -5.23 1.29
C VAL A 152 5.55 -4.50 1.96
N THR A 153 5.93 -4.96 3.15
CA THR A 153 7.02 -4.40 3.93
C THR A 153 7.97 -5.49 4.37
N CYS A 154 9.24 -5.15 4.46
CA CYS A 154 10.21 -5.97 5.15
C CYS A 154 11.18 -5.09 5.95
N GLY A 155 11.76 -5.69 6.97
CA GLY A 155 12.74 -5.02 7.80
C GLY A 155 13.11 -5.86 8.99
N THR A 156 13.36 -5.20 10.10
CA THR A 156 13.67 -5.85 11.37
C THR A 156 12.73 -5.41 12.47
N VAL A 157 12.50 -6.29 13.43
CA VAL A 157 11.75 -5.99 14.64
C VAL A 157 12.48 -6.55 15.84
N LYS A 158 12.52 -5.77 16.92
CA LYS A 158 12.98 -6.22 18.23
C LYS A 158 11.81 -6.22 19.20
N PHE A 159 11.41 -7.40 19.65
CA PHE A 159 10.48 -7.55 20.75
C PHE A 159 11.24 -7.52 22.08
N ASP A 160 10.64 -6.97 23.11
CA ASP A 160 11.22 -6.96 24.45
C ASP A 160 11.54 -8.39 24.92
N GLY A 161 12.68 -8.55 25.58
CA GLY A 161 13.24 -9.85 25.98
C GLY A 161 13.75 -10.75 24.83
N ASN A 162 13.67 -10.32 23.57
CA ASN A 162 14.06 -11.12 22.41
C ASN A 162 15.20 -10.48 21.58
N GLN A 163 15.87 -11.30 20.77
CA GLN A 163 16.80 -10.81 19.76
C GLN A 163 16.04 -10.12 18.62
N GLN A 164 16.71 -9.17 17.97
CA GLN A 164 16.21 -8.55 16.74
C GLN A 164 16.12 -9.59 15.63
N ARG A 165 15.00 -9.61 14.91
CA ARG A 165 14.73 -10.57 13.83
C ARG A 165 14.27 -9.86 12.58
N TYR A 166 14.50 -10.50 11.43
CA TYR A 166 13.96 -10.04 10.16
C TYR A 166 12.51 -10.49 10.00
N PHE A 167 11.69 -9.63 9.41
CA PHE A 167 10.29 -9.94 9.14
C PHE A 167 9.90 -9.52 7.72
N ASN A 168 8.84 -10.17 7.23
CA ASN A 168 8.05 -9.71 6.11
C ASN A 168 6.61 -9.54 6.58
N GLN A 169 5.95 -8.46 6.18
CA GLN A 169 4.55 -8.21 6.48
C GLN A 169 3.84 -7.66 5.26
N ASN A 170 2.68 -8.24 4.94
CA ASN A 170 1.83 -7.78 3.86
C ASN A 170 0.46 -7.38 4.41
N PHE A 171 -0.08 -6.28 3.86
CA PHE A 171 -1.37 -5.74 4.22
C PHE A 171 -2.22 -5.58 2.97
N LEU A 172 -3.51 -5.88 3.11
CA LEU A 172 -4.53 -5.46 2.16
C LEU A 172 -5.31 -4.30 2.77
N LEU A 173 -5.06 -3.10 2.26
CA LEU A 173 -5.77 -1.89 2.68
C LEU A 173 -7.01 -1.70 1.83
N THR A 174 -8.09 -1.22 2.46
CA THR A 174 -9.33 -0.84 1.81
C THR A 174 -9.66 0.61 2.16
N ALA A 175 -9.99 1.40 1.15
CA ALA A 175 -10.46 2.76 1.34
C ALA A 175 -11.85 2.75 2.00
N GLN A 176 -12.01 3.56 3.04
CA GLN A 176 -13.29 3.84 3.68
C GLN A 176 -13.61 5.30 3.44
N VAL A 177 -14.56 5.53 2.53
CA VAL A 177 -15.01 6.87 2.17
C VAL A 177 -15.98 7.35 3.26
N THR A 178 -15.57 8.39 3.99
CA THR A 178 -16.46 9.13 4.89
C THR A 178 -16.87 10.44 4.21
N PRO A 179 -17.95 11.11 4.66
CA PRO A 179 -18.37 12.38 4.08
C PRO A 179 -17.28 13.47 4.13
N GLN A 180 -16.34 13.36 5.07
CA GLN A 180 -15.27 14.33 5.27
C GLN A 180 -13.99 13.92 4.53
N ASN A 181 -13.55 12.67 4.69
CA ASN A 181 -12.25 12.19 4.21
C ASN A 181 -12.30 10.72 3.76
N THR A 182 -11.29 10.29 3.00
CA THR A 182 -11.01 8.86 2.78
C THR A 182 -10.02 8.37 3.82
N VAL A 183 -10.33 7.28 4.52
CA VAL A 183 -9.45 6.64 5.51
C VAL A 183 -9.11 5.24 5.04
N TRP A 184 -7.83 4.86 5.11
CA TRP A 184 -7.40 3.50 4.77
C TRP A 184 -7.46 2.60 6.00
N LYS A 185 -8.12 1.45 5.86
CA LYS A 185 -8.21 0.43 6.91
C LYS A 185 -7.70 -0.93 6.43
N ILE A 186 -7.15 -1.70 7.36
CA ILE A 186 -6.62 -3.04 7.10
C ILE A 186 -7.77 -4.03 7.02
N ALA A 187 -7.92 -4.67 5.86
CA ALA A 187 -8.83 -5.79 5.66
C ALA A 187 -8.15 -7.13 5.94
N SER A 188 -6.87 -7.24 5.58
CA SER A 188 -6.04 -8.44 5.82
C SER A 188 -4.62 -8.03 6.19
N ASP A 189 -4.02 -8.76 7.11
CA ASP A 189 -2.64 -8.60 7.56
C ASP A 189 -1.99 -9.98 7.68
N CYS A 190 -0.77 -10.12 7.17
CA CYS A 190 0.00 -11.34 7.29
C CYS A 190 1.45 -11.01 7.62
N PHE A 191 1.83 -11.35 8.85
CA PHE A 191 3.16 -11.14 9.41
C PHE A 191 3.92 -12.46 9.51
N ARG A 192 5.20 -12.46 9.15
CA ARG A 192 6.06 -13.64 9.29
C ARG A 192 7.52 -13.24 9.55
N PHE A 193 8.15 -13.91 10.51
CA PHE A 193 9.61 -13.87 10.69
C PHE A 193 10.31 -14.65 9.56
N GLN A 194 11.45 -14.13 9.09
CA GLN A 194 12.23 -14.80 8.03
C GLN A 194 12.93 -16.06 8.53
N ASP A 195 13.38 -16.02 9.79
CA ASP A 195 14.11 -17.07 10.50
C ASP A 195 13.16 -18.05 11.21
N TRP A 196 11.99 -18.32 10.64
CA TRP A 196 11.08 -19.32 11.18
C TRP A 196 11.76 -20.70 11.16
N PRO A 197 11.79 -21.44 12.29
CA PRO A 197 12.57 -22.66 12.38
C PRO A 197 12.10 -23.68 11.34
N SER A 198 13.08 -24.30 10.67
CA SER A 198 12.92 -25.58 9.98
C SER A 198 12.62 -26.69 10.98
#